data_AF-A0A0C9XIY9-F1
#
_entry.id   AF-A0A0C9XIY9-F1
#
_cell.length_a   1.000
_cell.length_b   1.000
_cell.length_c   1.000
_cell.angle_alpha   90.00
_cell.angle_beta   90.00
_cell.angle_gamma   90.00
#
_symmetry.space_group_name_H-M   'P 1'
#
loop_
_entity.id
_entity.type
_entity.pdbx_description
1 polymer ?
#
loop_
_entity_poly.entity_id
_entity_poly.type
_entity_poly.pdbx_seq_one_letter_code
_entity_poly.pdbx_strand_id
1 'polypeptide(L)'
;MSESTHFKGHSRVLKVCHWCAKKQEPEAKPFQACSRCKEVIYCSKECQVASWPLHKTPCKLSAGANAAMSKNPVAAQGIANFKKWHGLHVGALRHAAICAFNLGHNPTALEDGVLFVEVKLKSDHKDFHLKRKYEPTGGFTLTMKETHEMLGNMGGAAILDSIKEANLHMRRKGALGVATLLLKAHDMVDIVKIILASPASVRQEQEADNWGQFWFENLRLAVELD
;
A
#
# COMPACT_ATOMS: atom_id res chain seq x y z
N MET A 1 -2.93 -15.99 -20.49
CA MET A 1 -2.28 -14.66 -20.51
C MET A 1 -2.60 -13.99 -19.19
N SER A 2 -1.59 -13.78 -18.35
CA SER A 2 -1.72 -13.49 -16.91
C SER A 2 -2.25 -12.08 -16.63
N GLU A 3 -3.48 -11.97 -16.13
CA GLU A 3 -4.04 -10.74 -15.57
C GLU A 3 -3.57 -10.53 -14.12
N SER A 4 -2.32 -10.11 -13.93
CA SER A 4 -1.89 -9.59 -12.63
C SER A 4 -2.62 -8.26 -12.37
N THR A 5 -3.40 -8.23 -11.29
CA THR A 5 -4.12 -7.03 -10.83
C THR A 5 -3.27 -6.38 -9.71
N HIS A 6 -3.27 -5.06 -9.51
CA HIS A 6 -2.55 -4.37 -8.41
C HIS A 6 -3.42 -3.29 -7.74
N PHE A 7 -3.70 -3.41 -6.44
CA PHE A 7 -4.55 -2.47 -5.71
C PHE A 7 -3.74 -1.44 -4.90
N LYS A 8 -4.07 -0.16 -5.13
CA LYS A 8 -3.65 1.12 -4.48
C LYS A 8 -2.19 1.62 -4.65
N GLY A 9 -2.10 2.95 -4.80
CA GLY A 9 -0.98 3.84 -4.45
C GLY A 9 0.28 3.79 -5.33
N HIS A 10 0.64 2.60 -5.80
CA HIS A 10 1.92 2.36 -6.44
C HIS A 10 1.88 2.49 -7.95
N SER A 11 0.69 2.46 -8.58
CA SER A 11 0.57 2.54 -10.04
C SER A 11 1.31 3.77 -10.61
N ARG A 12 1.22 4.93 -9.95
CA ARG A 12 1.96 6.14 -10.35
C ARG A 12 3.46 6.04 -10.12
N VAL A 13 3.87 5.56 -8.95
CA VAL A 13 5.29 5.49 -8.56
C VAL A 13 6.03 4.44 -9.40
N LEU A 14 5.43 3.26 -9.56
CA LEU A 14 5.96 2.14 -10.32
C LEU A 14 5.69 2.25 -11.83
N LYS A 15 4.92 3.25 -12.26
CA LYS A 15 4.49 3.43 -13.66
C LYS A 15 3.85 2.17 -14.25
N VAL A 16 2.88 1.59 -13.56
CA VAL A 16 2.12 0.41 -14.01
C VAL A 16 0.62 0.70 -14.03
N CYS A 17 -0.13 0.00 -14.89
CA CYS A 17 -1.59 0.11 -14.91
C CYS A 17 -2.19 -0.41 -13.60
N HIS A 18 -3.09 0.36 -12.99
CA HIS A 18 -3.76 -0.03 -11.75
C HIS A 18 -4.66 -1.26 -11.91
N TRP A 19 -5.16 -1.55 -13.11
CA TRP A 19 -6.00 -2.72 -13.34
C TRP A 19 -5.21 -3.95 -13.81
N CYS A 20 -4.44 -3.84 -14.88
CA CYS A 20 -3.82 -4.99 -15.54
C CYS A 20 -2.31 -5.11 -15.33
N ALA A 21 -1.72 -4.29 -14.45
CA ALA A 21 -0.29 -4.28 -14.13
C ALA A 21 0.68 -3.98 -15.28
N LYS A 22 0.18 -3.76 -16.51
CA LYS A 22 1.03 -3.40 -17.67
C LYS A 22 1.97 -2.27 -17.29
N LYS A 23 3.27 -2.44 -17.52
CA LYS A 23 4.27 -1.39 -17.32
C LYS A 23 4.13 -0.32 -18.40
N GLN A 24 4.29 0.94 -18.01
CA GLN A 24 4.35 2.05 -18.96
C GLN A 24 5.76 2.08 -19.53
N GLU A 25 5.87 1.87 -20.84
CA GLU A 25 7.13 2.00 -21.54
C GLU A 25 7.58 3.48 -21.55
N PRO A 26 8.88 3.76 -21.38
CA PRO A 26 9.40 5.13 -21.31
C PRO A 26 9.02 6.01 -22.50
N GLU A 27 8.97 5.43 -23.70
CA GLU A 27 8.69 6.14 -24.96
C GLU A 27 7.21 6.12 -25.36
N ALA A 28 6.37 5.38 -24.64
CA ALA A 28 4.94 5.30 -24.94
C ALA A 28 4.17 6.48 -24.35
N LYS A 29 2.96 6.74 -24.89
CA LYS A 29 2.04 7.71 -24.32
C LYS A 29 1.81 7.43 -22.82
N PRO A 30 1.91 8.44 -21.95
CA PRO A 30 1.65 8.26 -20.52
C PRO A 30 0.25 7.72 -20.24
N PHE A 31 0.17 6.79 -19.29
CA PHE A 31 -1.09 6.28 -18.78
C PHE A 31 -1.91 7.40 -18.15
N GLN A 32 -3.22 7.28 -18.25
CA GLN A 32 -4.14 8.32 -17.82
C GLN A 32 -4.43 8.17 -16.33
N ALA A 33 -4.24 9.26 -15.58
CA ALA A 33 -4.62 9.29 -14.18
C ALA A 33 -6.15 9.30 -14.04
N CYS A 34 -6.68 8.68 -12.98
CA CYS A 34 -8.09 8.84 -12.62
C CYS A 34 -8.38 10.34 -12.43
N SER A 35 -9.30 10.89 -13.22
CA SER A 35 -9.59 12.33 -13.23
C SER A 35 -10.14 12.85 -11.89
N ARG A 36 -10.77 11.97 -11.10
CA ARG A 36 -11.38 12.31 -9.81
C ARG A 36 -10.37 12.35 -8.67
N CYS A 37 -9.73 11.22 -8.38
CA CYS A 37 -8.82 11.12 -7.23
C CYS A 37 -7.37 11.45 -7.58
N LYS A 38 -6.96 11.30 -8.84
CA LYS A 38 -5.57 11.45 -9.33
C LYS A 38 -4.55 10.49 -8.72
N GLU A 39 -4.96 9.55 -7.86
CA GLU A 39 -4.06 8.63 -7.14
C GLU A 39 -3.57 7.44 -7.99
N VAL A 40 -4.30 7.06 -9.03
CA VAL A 40 -4.02 5.85 -9.82
C VAL A 40 -3.99 6.15 -11.32
N ILE A 41 -3.24 5.34 -12.08
CA ILE A 41 -3.13 5.46 -13.54
C ILE A 41 -3.61 4.20 -14.27
N TYR A 42 -4.11 4.37 -15.48
CA TYR A 42 -4.63 3.28 -16.33
C TYR A 42 -4.07 3.38 -17.75
N CYS A 43 -3.74 2.22 -18.33
CA CYS A 43 -3.31 2.17 -19.73
C CYS A 43 -4.44 2.43 -20.72
N SER A 44 -5.71 2.26 -20.32
CA SER A 44 -6.87 2.45 -21.19
C SER A 44 -8.16 2.74 -20.39
N LYS A 45 -9.21 3.20 -21.09
CA LYS A 45 -10.52 3.46 -20.50
C LYS A 45 -11.20 2.17 -20.02
N GLU A 46 -10.99 1.08 -20.74
CA GLU A 46 -11.51 -0.26 -20.41
C GLU A 46 -10.94 -0.72 -19.05
N CYS A 47 -9.64 -0.55 -18.83
CA CYS A 47 -9.01 -0.83 -17.54
C CYS A 47 -9.57 0.06 -16.41
N GLN A 48 -9.85 1.33 -16.68
CA GLN A 48 -10.47 2.23 -15.70
C GLN A 48 -11.87 1.73 -15.30
N VAL A 49 -12.72 1.39 -16.29
CA VAL A 49 -14.08 0.88 -16.07
C VAL A 49 -14.06 -0.46 -15.34
N ALA A 50 -13.20 -1.39 -15.75
CA ALA A 50 -13.06 -2.70 -15.10
C ALA A 50 -12.61 -2.58 -13.63
N SER A 51 -11.76 -1.59 -13.31
CA SER A 51 -11.36 -1.34 -11.92
C SER A 51 -12.45 -0.68 -11.06
N TRP A 52 -13.48 -0.08 -11.68
CA TRP A 52 -14.42 0.80 -10.98
C TRP A 52 -15.15 0.16 -9.80
N PRO A 53 -15.62 -1.10 -9.84
CA PRO A 53 -16.27 -1.73 -8.70
C PRO A 53 -15.41 -1.68 -7.43
N LEU A 54 -14.10 -1.92 -7.56
CA LEU A 54 -13.15 -1.95 -6.44
C LEU A 54 -12.51 -0.58 -6.17
N HIS A 55 -12.45 0.30 -7.19
CA HIS A 55 -11.85 1.63 -7.07
C HIS A 55 -12.82 2.69 -6.54
N LYS A 56 -14.14 2.53 -6.72
CA LYS A 56 -15.15 3.56 -6.41
C LYS A 56 -15.04 4.11 -4.99
N THR A 57 -14.99 3.24 -3.98
CA THR A 57 -14.91 3.64 -2.56
C THR A 57 -13.58 4.32 -2.24
N PRO A 58 -12.41 3.72 -2.55
CA PRO A 58 -11.11 4.41 -2.43
C PRO A 58 -11.04 5.75 -3.17
N CYS A 59 -11.61 5.83 -4.39
CA CYS A 59 -11.61 7.03 -5.22
C CYS A 59 -12.31 8.20 -4.52
N LYS A 60 -13.50 7.97 -3.96
CA LYS A 60 -14.27 9.01 -3.26
C LYS A 60 -13.52 9.54 -2.05
N LEU A 61 -12.92 8.65 -1.27
CA LEU A 61 -12.20 9.02 -0.05
C LEU A 61 -10.92 9.80 -0.38
N SER A 62 -10.13 9.33 -1.34
CA SER A 62 -8.94 10.06 -1.79
C SER A 62 -9.29 11.40 -2.42
N ALA A 63 -10.36 11.49 -3.22
CA ALA A 63 -10.81 12.77 -3.78
C ALA A 63 -11.24 13.76 -2.67
N GLY A 64 -11.95 13.28 -1.64
CA GLY A 64 -12.33 14.09 -0.48
C GLY A 64 -11.11 14.57 0.32
N ALA A 65 -10.16 13.68 0.60
CA ALA A 65 -8.92 14.03 1.29
C ALA A 65 -8.10 15.06 0.51
N ASN A 66 -7.94 14.87 -0.81
CA ASN A 66 -7.22 15.80 -1.68
C ASN A 66 -7.90 17.18 -1.73
N ALA A 67 -9.23 17.24 -1.70
CA ALA A 67 -9.97 18.50 -1.64
C ALA A 67 -9.83 19.22 -0.28
N ALA A 68 -9.74 18.49 0.83
CA ALA A 68 -9.47 19.07 2.15
C ALA A 68 -8.04 19.60 2.24
N MET A 69 -7.07 18.86 1.70
CA MET A 69 -5.64 19.16 1.76
C MET A 69 -5.18 20.28 0.82
N SER A 70 -5.90 20.56 -0.28
CA SER A 70 -5.52 21.62 -1.23
C SER A 70 -5.44 23.01 -0.59
N LYS A 71 -6.04 23.19 0.59
CA LYS A 71 -5.99 24.41 1.41
C LYS A 71 -4.64 24.64 2.11
N ASN A 72 -3.76 23.63 2.17
CA ASN A 72 -2.42 23.74 2.76
C ASN A 72 -1.36 23.08 1.84
N PRO A 73 -0.71 23.85 0.95
CA PRO A 73 0.27 23.32 0.00
C PRO A 73 1.47 22.62 0.64
N VAL A 74 1.92 23.10 1.81
CA VAL A 74 3.06 22.51 2.55
C VAL A 74 2.69 21.11 3.05
N ALA A 75 1.53 20.99 3.69
CA ALA A 75 1.02 19.69 4.12
C ALA A 75 0.80 18.76 2.91
N ALA A 76 0.21 19.26 1.83
CA ALA A 76 -0.01 18.48 0.60
C ALA A 76 1.30 17.94 0.00
N GLN A 77 2.37 18.74 -0.02
CA GLN A 77 3.68 18.30 -0.49
C GLN A 77 4.32 17.25 0.44
N GLY A 78 4.21 17.44 1.76
CA GLY A 78 4.68 16.45 2.75
C GLY A 78 4.00 15.09 2.57
N ILE A 79 2.71 15.10 2.30
CA ILE A 79 1.90 13.90 2.05
C ILE A 79 2.29 13.24 0.73
N ALA A 80 2.47 14.03 -0.34
CA ALA A 80 2.92 13.51 -1.62
C ALA A 80 4.33 12.86 -1.52
N ASN A 81 5.23 13.47 -0.74
CA ASN A 81 6.56 12.92 -0.48
C ASN A 81 6.48 11.62 0.31
N PHE A 82 5.67 11.58 1.37
CA PHE A 82 5.47 10.37 2.18
C PHE A 82 4.90 9.22 1.34
N LYS A 83 3.89 9.52 0.51
CA LYS A 83 3.30 8.55 -0.42
C LYS A 83 4.31 7.98 -1.41
N LYS A 84 5.13 8.86 -1.97
CA LYS A 84 6.18 8.44 -2.91
C LYS A 84 7.28 7.65 -2.21
N TRP A 85 7.66 8.01 -0.98
CA TRP A 85 8.64 7.27 -0.18
C TRP A 85 8.17 5.84 0.11
N HIS A 86 6.99 5.64 0.70
CA HIS A 86 6.55 4.26 1.00
C HIS A 86 6.29 3.47 -0.29
N GLY A 87 5.99 4.16 -1.40
CA GLY A 87 5.87 3.54 -2.71
C GLY A 87 7.18 2.99 -3.28
N LEU A 88 8.33 3.57 -2.89
CA LEU A 88 9.66 3.06 -3.22
C LEU A 88 10.05 1.86 -2.33
N HIS A 89 9.44 1.73 -1.15
CA HIS A 89 9.73 0.69 -0.15
C HIS A 89 8.67 -0.42 -0.08
N VAL A 90 7.82 -0.52 -1.10
CA VAL A 90 6.74 -1.52 -1.14
C VAL A 90 7.25 -2.96 -1.04
N GLY A 91 8.49 -3.23 -1.49
CA GLY A 91 9.14 -4.52 -1.35
C GLY A 91 9.38 -4.88 0.12
N ALA A 92 10.09 -4.00 0.84
CA ALA A 92 10.35 -4.17 2.27
C ALA A 92 9.06 -4.23 3.10
N LEU A 93 8.09 -3.36 2.80
CA LEU A 93 6.79 -3.35 3.46
C LEU A 93 5.97 -4.62 3.22
N ARG A 94 6.00 -5.17 2.00
CA ARG A 94 5.37 -6.45 1.67
C ARG A 94 5.98 -7.57 2.50
N HIS A 95 7.31 -7.62 2.52
CA HIS A 95 8.04 -8.69 3.18
C HIS A 95 7.87 -8.63 4.71
N ALA A 96 7.86 -7.42 5.29
CA ALA A 96 7.49 -7.18 6.68
C ALA A 96 6.12 -7.79 7.02
N ALA A 97 5.10 -7.56 6.19
CA ALA A 97 3.76 -8.11 6.42
C ALA A 97 3.73 -9.65 6.29
N ILE A 98 4.46 -10.22 5.34
CA ILE A 98 4.57 -11.69 5.18
C ILE A 98 5.14 -12.30 6.45
N CYS A 99 6.25 -11.77 6.96
CA CYS A 99 6.94 -12.29 8.14
C CYS A 99 6.16 -12.03 9.43
N ALA A 100 5.63 -10.82 9.63
CA ALA A 100 4.91 -10.45 10.85
C ALA A 100 3.68 -11.33 11.12
N PHE A 101 2.96 -11.74 10.07
CA PHE A 101 1.79 -12.61 10.18
C PHE A 101 2.07 -14.09 9.87
N ASN A 102 3.33 -14.43 9.59
CA ASN A 102 3.75 -15.77 9.18
C ASN A 102 2.95 -16.32 7.98
N LEU A 103 2.71 -15.50 6.95
CA LEU A 103 1.72 -15.77 5.90
C LEU A 103 2.03 -16.97 5.00
N GLY A 104 3.31 -17.35 4.87
CA GLY A 104 3.74 -18.53 4.13
C GLY A 104 3.26 -19.85 4.76
N HIS A 105 3.13 -19.85 6.09
CA HIS A 105 2.71 -21.01 6.88
C HIS A 105 1.30 -20.84 7.48
N ASN A 106 0.80 -19.62 7.58
CA ASN A 106 -0.51 -19.27 8.12
C ASN A 106 -1.27 -18.27 7.22
N PRO A 107 -1.75 -18.69 6.04
CA PRO A 107 -2.36 -17.78 5.06
C PRO A 107 -3.69 -17.15 5.50
N THR A 108 -4.39 -17.75 6.47
CA THR A 108 -5.66 -17.24 7.01
C THR A 108 -5.44 -16.01 7.89
N ALA A 109 -4.25 -15.79 8.45
CA ALA A 109 -3.92 -14.59 9.22
C ALA A 109 -4.11 -13.30 8.40
N LEU A 110 -4.06 -13.37 7.07
CA LEU A 110 -4.32 -12.23 6.18
C LEU A 110 -5.76 -11.69 6.24
N GLU A 111 -6.72 -12.48 6.74
CA GLU A 111 -8.13 -12.08 6.80
C GLU A 111 -8.40 -11.09 7.94
N ASP A 112 -7.58 -11.17 9.00
CA ASP A 112 -7.72 -10.34 10.20
C ASP A 112 -6.50 -9.46 10.46
N GLY A 113 -5.33 -9.78 9.89
CA GLY A 113 -4.09 -9.07 10.14
C GLY A 113 -3.96 -7.73 9.42
N VAL A 114 -3.66 -6.69 10.18
CA VAL A 114 -3.30 -5.35 9.71
C VAL A 114 -1.97 -4.93 10.32
N LEU A 115 -0.98 -4.59 9.49
CA LEU A 115 0.33 -4.17 9.98
C LEU A 115 0.34 -2.65 10.20
N PHE A 116 0.56 -2.21 11.44
CA PHE A 116 0.74 -0.80 11.76
C PHE A 116 2.22 -0.46 11.79
N VAL A 117 2.61 0.65 11.15
CA VAL A 117 3.98 1.17 11.18
C VAL A 117 3.93 2.68 11.39
N GLU A 118 4.57 3.14 12.45
CA GLU A 118 4.85 4.56 12.65
C GLU A 118 6.15 4.93 11.93
N VAL A 119 6.10 6.03 11.18
CA VAL A 119 7.18 6.54 10.36
C VAL A 119 7.40 8.02 10.68
N LYS A 120 8.65 8.43 10.84
CA LYS A 120 9.02 9.83 11.05
C LYS A 120 9.80 10.37 9.87
N LEU A 121 9.58 11.65 9.55
CA LEU A 121 10.47 12.41 8.70
C LEU A 121 11.74 12.72 9.50
N LYS A 122 12.92 12.39 8.96
CA LYS A 122 14.19 12.66 9.63
C LYS A 122 14.42 14.17 9.78
N SER A 123 15.10 14.59 10.85
CA SER A 123 15.42 16.02 11.07
C SER A 123 16.29 16.60 9.95
N ASP A 124 17.22 15.80 9.44
CA ASP A 124 18.16 16.07 8.35
C ASP A 124 17.64 15.60 6.98
N HIS A 125 16.32 15.40 6.81
CA HIS A 125 15.70 14.96 5.55
C HIS A 125 16.02 15.83 4.32
N LYS A 126 16.54 17.06 4.50
CA LYS A 126 16.97 17.92 3.40
C LYS A 126 18.23 17.40 2.72
N ASP A 127 19.06 16.66 3.45
CA ASP A 127 20.33 16.13 2.98
C ASP A 127 20.18 14.78 2.26
N PHE A 128 18.98 14.18 2.34
CA PHE A 128 18.69 12.87 1.78
C PHE A 128 17.86 12.93 0.50
N HIS A 129 18.17 12.02 -0.43
CA HIS A 129 17.24 11.67 -1.50
C HIS A 129 15.92 11.12 -0.90
N LEU A 130 14.81 11.28 -1.63
CA LEU A 130 13.46 10.95 -1.15
C LEU A 130 13.34 9.56 -0.52
N LYS A 131 14.05 8.56 -1.06
CA LYS A 131 14.04 7.17 -0.57
C LYS A 131 14.53 7.06 0.89
N ARG A 132 15.33 8.00 1.37
CA ARG A 132 15.96 7.98 2.71
C ARG A 132 15.49 9.08 3.66
N LYS A 133 14.46 9.86 3.27
CA LYS A 133 13.95 10.99 4.07
C LYS A 133 13.17 10.59 5.31
N TYR A 134 12.66 9.36 5.34
CA TYR A 134 11.80 8.87 6.41
C TYR A 134 12.39 7.60 7.01
N GLU A 135 12.10 7.36 8.28
CA GLU A 135 12.49 6.14 9.00
C GLU A 135 11.29 5.54 9.75
N PRO A 136 11.10 4.20 9.74
CA PRO A 136 10.16 3.53 10.63
C PRO A 136 10.63 3.65 12.08
N THR A 137 9.77 4.08 13.01
CA THR A 137 10.13 4.26 14.44
C THR A 137 9.32 3.41 15.40
N GLY A 138 8.24 2.79 14.93
CA GLY A 138 7.49 1.80 15.69
C GLY A 138 6.67 0.93 14.76
N GLY A 139 6.31 -0.27 15.22
CA GLY A 139 5.48 -1.16 14.44
C GLY A 139 4.88 -2.27 15.29
N PHE A 140 3.63 -2.62 15.00
CA PHE A 140 2.91 -3.70 15.66
C PHE A 140 1.82 -4.25 14.74
N THR A 141 1.32 -5.44 15.08
CA THR A 141 0.20 -6.06 14.38
C THR A 141 -1.11 -5.68 15.07
N LEU A 142 -2.14 -5.46 14.26
CA LEU A 142 -3.52 -5.25 14.68
C LEU A 142 -4.41 -6.30 14.04
N THR A 143 -5.53 -6.58 14.68
CA THR A 143 -6.68 -7.25 14.08
C THR A 143 -7.53 -6.25 13.29
N MET A 144 -8.44 -6.74 12.44
CA MET A 144 -9.40 -5.88 11.73
C MET A 144 -10.35 -5.20 12.71
N LYS A 145 -10.65 -5.86 13.84
CA LYS A 145 -11.46 -5.30 14.93
C LYS A 145 -10.77 -4.10 15.59
N GLU A 146 -9.55 -4.28 16.08
CA GLU A 146 -8.78 -3.20 16.71
C GLU A 146 -8.55 -2.05 15.71
N THR A 147 -8.29 -2.39 14.44
CA THR A 147 -8.17 -1.40 13.37
C THR A 147 -9.47 -0.62 13.16
N HIS A 148 -10.62 -1.29 13.19
CA HIS A 148 -11.91 -0.63 13.07
C HIS A 148 -12.19 0.32 14.25
N GLU A 149 -11.85 -0.09 15.47
CA GLU A 149 -11.96 0.76 16.66
C GLU A 149 -11.05 2.00 16.55
N MET A 150 -9.82 1.82 16.08
CA MET A 150 -8.89 2.93 15.83
C MET A 150 -9.38 3.88 14.72
N LEU A 151 -9.92 3.35 13.61
CA LEU A 151 -10.33 4.13 12.44
C LEU A 151 -11.77 4.66 12.50
N GLY A 152 -12.64 4.11 13.35
CA GLY A 152 -14.04 4.49 13.47
C GLY A 152 -14.23 5.97 13.79
N ASN A 153 -13.35 6.52 14.63
CA ASN A 153 -13.31 7.94 14.97
C ASN A 153 -12.75 8.84 13.85
N MET A 154 -12.15 8.24 12.82
CA MET A 154 -11.47 8.92 11.71
C MET A 154 -12.18 8.71 10.35
N GLY A 155 -13.37 8.08 10.35
CA GLY A 155 -14.13 7.81 9.13
C GLY A 155 -13.52 6.72 8.22
N GLY A 156 -12.63 5.89 8.74
CA GLY A 156 -11.89 4.87 7.97
C GLY A 156 -12.60 3.52 7.84
N ALA A 157 -13.73 3.30 8.52
CA ALA A 157 -14.45 2.02 8.52
C ALA A 157 -14.84 1.54 7.10
N ALA A 158 -15.34 2.44 6.25
CA ALA A 158 -15.69 2.12 4.86
C ALA A 158 -14.48 1.69 4.01
N ILE A 159 -13.25 2.04 4.42
CA ILE A 159 -12.03 1.59 3.73
C ILE A 159 -11.79 0.11 4.02
N LEU A 160 -12.06 -0.35 5.26
CA LEU A 160 -11.87 -1.74 5.66
C LEU A 160 -12.81 -2.68 4.90
N ASP A 161 -14.05 -2.28 4.64
CA ASP A 161 -14.95 -3.09 3.80
C ASP A 161 -14.44 -3.18 2.35
N SER A 162 -13.95 -2.07 1.80
CA SER A 162 -13.31 -2.07 0.46
C SER A 162 -12.03 -2.91 0.39
N ILE A 163 -11.40 -3.21 1.54
CA ILE A 163 -10.24 -4.10 1.63
C ILE A 163 -10.70 -5.55 1.51
N LYS A 164 -11.76 -5.94 2.24
CA LYS A 164 -12.32 -7.30 2.19
C LYS A 164 -12.73 -7.68 0.76
N GLU A 165 -13.42 -6.79 0.05
CA GLU A 165 -13.81 -7.02 -1.35
C GLU A 165 -12.59 -7.21 -2.26
N ALA A 166 -11.57 -6.36 -2.11
CA ALA A 166 -10.34 -6.47 -2.90
C ALA A 166 -9.56 -7.76 -2.57
N ASN A 167 -9.52 -8.17 -1.30
CA ASN A 167 -8.88 -9.41 -0.86
C ASN A 167 -9.57 -10.62 -1.49
N LEU A 168 -10.90 -10.69 -1.40
CA LEU A 168 -11.70 -11.77 -2.00
C LEU A 168 -11.51 -11.84 -3.53
N HIS A 169 -11.51 -10.69 -4.20
CA HIS A 169 -11.25 -10.62 -5.65
C HIS A 169 -9.87 -11.18 -6.01
N MET A 170 -8.83 -10.82 -5.26
CA MET A 170 -7.48 -11.31 -5.52
C MET A 170 -7.33 -12.80 -5.24
N ARG A 171 -7.95 -13.30 -4.18
CA ARG A 171 -7.98 -14.74 -3.88
C ARG A 171 -8.59 -15.57 -5.00
N ARG A 172 -9.69 -15.10 -5.59
CA ARG A 172 -10.32 -15.74 -6.76
C ARG A 172 -9.40 -15.79 -7.99
N LYS A 173 -8.40 -14.92 -8.07
CA LYS A 173 -7.39 -14.89 -9.14
C LYS A 173 -6.12 -15.72 -8.81
N GLY A 174 -6.13 -16.49 -7.73
CA GLY A 174 -5.01 -17.35 -7.33
C GLY A 174 -3.89 -16.66 -6.54
N ALA A 175 -4.05 -15.37 -6.23
CA ALA A 175 -3.20 -14.67 -5.28
C ALA A 175 -3.55 -15.11 -3.84
N LEU A 176 -2.60 -14.96 -2.90
CA LEU A 176 -2.87 -15.19 -1.49
C LEU A 176 -3.90 -14.17 -0.95
N GLY A 177 -3.85 -12.93 -1.46
CA GLY A 177 -4.79 -11.89 -1.10
C GLY A 177 -4.19 -10.49 -1.10
N VAL A 178 -4.74 -9.63 -0.25
CA VAL A 178 -4.31 -8.24 -0.09
C VAL A 178 -3.92 -7.98 1.36
N ALA A 179 -2.64 -7.72 1.61
CA ALA A 179 -2.15 -7.24 2.90
C ALA A 179 -2.53 -5.77 3.10
N THR A 180 -2.94 -5.44 4.32
CA THR A 180 -3.29 -4.08 4.72
C THR A 180 -2.24 -3.55 5.68
N LEU A 181 -1.69 -2.39 5.35
CA LEU A 181 -0.74 -1.67 6.17
C LEU A 181 -1.31 -0.29 6.51
N LEU A 182 -1.14 0.13 7.76
CA LEU A 182 -1.42 1.48 8.22
C LEU A 182 -0.10 2.17 8.49
N LEU A 183 0.25 3.14 7.65
CA LEU A 183 1.47 3.90 7.80
C LEU A 183 1.12 5.25 8.41
N LYS A 184 1.51 5.46 9.67
CA LYS A 184 1.30 6.72 10.38
C LYS A 184 2.53 7.61 10.24
N ALA A 185 2.36 8.83 9.76
CA ALA A 185 3.38 9.87 9.77
C ALA A 185 2.77 11.19 10.23
N HIS A 186 3.32 11.77 11.31
CA HIS A 186 2.73 12.93 11.98
C HIS A 186 1.23 12.69 12.30
N ASP A 187 0.34 13.59 11.86
CA ASP A 187 -1.11 13.52 12.04
C ASP A 187 -1.84 12.78 10.90
N MET A 188 -1.08 12.12 10.01
CA MET A 188 -1.61 11.36 8.89
C MET A 188 -1.49 9.86 9.14
N VAL A 189 -2.53 9.14 8.74
CA VAL A 189 -2.48 7.69 8.52
C VAL A 189 -2.81 7.42 7.07
N ASP A 190 -1.90 6.78 6.33
CA ASP A 190 -2.19 6.26 5.00
C ASP A 190 -2.48 4.76 5.06
N ILE A 191 -3.49 4.33 4.31
CA ILE A 191 -3.93 2.93 4.25
C ILE A 191 -3.40 2.34 2.95
N VAL A 192 -2.30 1.60 3.09
CA VAL A 192 -1.58 0.95 2.00
C VAL A 192 -2.12 -0.47 1.84
N LYS A 193 -2.45 -0.83 0.60
CA LYS A 193 -2.84 -2.19 0.23
C LYS A 193 -1.72 -2.78 -0.62
N ILE A 194 -1.28 -3.97 -0.29
CA ILE A 194 -0.22 -4.68 -1.03
C ILE A 194 -0.76 -6.04 -1.44
N ILE A 195 -0.68 -6.33 -2.73
CA ILE A 195 -1.09 -7.65 -3.23
C ILE A 195 0.04 -8.63 -2.99
N LEU A 196 -0.33 -9.76 -2.41
CA LEU A 196 0.57 -10.88 -2.19
C LEU A 196 0.43 -11.87 -3.35
N ALA A 197 1.55 -12.45 -3.78
CA ALA A 197 1.57 -13.45 -4.83
C ALA A 197 0.82 -14.74 -4.42
N SER A 198 0.94 -15.80 -5.21
CA SER A 198 0.31 -17.09 -4.86
C SER A 198 0.77 -17.59 -3.47
N PRO A 199 -0.03 -18.42 -2.76
CA PRO A 199 0.39 -18.98 -1.48
C PRO A 199 1.75 -19.70 -1.53
N ALA A 200 2.03 -20.43 -2.61
CA ALA A 200 3.31 -21.10 -2.81
C ALA A 200 4.47 -20.10 -2.95
N SER A 201 4.27 -19.03 -3.73
CA SER A 201 5.28 -17.98 -3.91
C SER A 201 5.55 -17.22 -2.61
N VAL A 202 4.51 -16.92 -1.83
CA VAL A 202 4.66 -16.25 -0.53
C VAL A 202 5.39 -17.14 0.47
N ARG A 203 5.08 -18.44 0.49
CA ARG A 203 5.83 -19.40 1.30
C ARG A 203 7.30 -19.43 0.93
N GLN A 204 7.61 -19.54 -0.36
CA GLN A 204 8.98 -19.54 -0.84
C GLN A 204 9.71 -18.23 -0.49
N GLU A 205 9.05 -17.07 -0.65
CA GLU A 205 9.59 -15.76 -0.27
C GLU A 205 9.94 -15.72 1.23
N GLN A 206 9.05 -16.22 2.09
CA GLN A 206 9.26 -16.23 3.53
C GLN A 206 10.33 -17.26 3.96
N GLU A 207 10.35 -18.46 3.37
CA GLU A 207 11.34 -19.48 3.71
C GLU A 207 12.77 -19.08 3.28
N ALA A 208 12.90 -18.26 2.23
CA ALA A 208 14.18 -17.75 1.76
C ALA A 208 14.76 -16.64 2.66
N ASP A 209 13.90 -15.79 3.22
CA ASP A 209 14.26 -14.73 4.17
C ASP A 209 13.12 -14.57 5.17
N ASN A 210 13.29 -15.07 6.40
CA ASN A 210 12.24 -15.02 7.42
C ASN A 210 12.65 -14.08 8.54
N TRP A 211 12.13 -12.85 8.54
CA TRP A 211 12.41 -11.90 9.61
C TRP A 211 11.76 -12.29 10.95
N GLY A 212 10.71 -13.13 10.92
CA GLY A 212 10.01 -13.63 12.12
C GLY A 212 9.62 -12.53 13.10
N GLN A 213 9.92 -12.74 14.38
CA GLN A 213 9.65 -11.75 15.45
C GLN A 213 10.43 -10.44 15.30
N PHE A 214 11.52 -10.44 14.52
CA PHE A 214 12.36 -9.27 14.27
C PHE A 214 11.96 -8.53 12.98
N TRP A 215 10.76 -8.76 12.46
CA TRP A 215 10.27 -8.13 11.23
C TRP A 215 10.40 -6.60 11.24
N PHE A 216 10.20 -5.96 12.40
CA PHE A 216 10.24 -4.50 12.48
C PHE A 216 11.67 -3.95 12.38
N GLU A 217 12.63 -4.58 13.06
CA GLU A 217 14.03 -4.17 12.98
C GLU A 217 14.58 -4.41 11.57
N ASN A 218 14.25 -5.55 10.97
CA ASN A 218 14.63 -5.83 9.58
C ASN A 218 13.95 -4.86 8.60
N LEU A 219 12.71 -4.43 8.85
CA LEU A 219 12.07 -3.38 8.06
C LEU A 219 12.84 -2.04 8.15
N ARG A 220 13.28 -1.64 9.35
CA ARG A 220 14.10 -0.44 9.53
C ARG A 220 15.39 -0.54 8.72
N LEU A 221 16.11 -1.66 8.81
CA LEU A 221 17.33 -1.90 8.05
C LEU A 221 17.09 -1.90 6.54
N ALA A 222 16.05 -2.61 6.08
CA ALA A 222 15.71 -2.69 4.65
C ALA A 222 15.40 -1.31 4.05
N VAL A 223 14.68 -0.45 4.77
CA VAL A 223 14.37 0.91 4.31
C VAL A 223 15.62 1.79 4.20
N GLU A 224 16.65 1.58 5.03
CA GLU A 224 17.89 2.35 4.99
C GLU A 224 18.86 1.89 3.90
N LEU A 225 18.88 0.59 3.60
CA LEU A 225 19.83 -0.05 2.68
C LEU A 225 19.38 0.01 1.20
N ASP A 226 18.08 0.11 0.94
CA ASP A 226 17.51 0.11 -0.40
C ASP A 226 17.68 1.47 -1.11
#